data_AF-A0A671QBU2-F1
#
_entry.id   AF-A0A671QBU2-F1
#
_cell.length_a   1.000
_cell.length_b   1.000
_cell.length_c   1.000
_cell.angle_alpha   90.00
_cell.angle_beta   90.00
_cell.angle_gamma   90.00
#
_symmetry.space_group_name_H-M   'P 1'
#
loop_
_entity.id
_entity.type
_entity.pdbx_description
1 polymer ?
#
loop_
_entity_poly.entity_id
_entity_poly.type
_entity_poly.pdbx_seq_one_letter_code
_entity_poly.pdbx_strand_id
1 'polypeptide(L)'
;MAELELMYRKKLDLKGVSAADNTDRTNLSPVITSNLKKARSALELRWTSDLSDLSDEECNTEKGLLISPKELIKSMWQEFSVNNKPKGEGWHPRVTVPKPFHMTLREAERRKKGIKSRLEIEQENADLRRQVEELTECQRKFHASPVPAHVRLLLYEELQEHRRLHREMEQQRLHTLQRPFSFLERERLKKEQKEAKLREQMLKHNREEEEWRKCPFKAKPVPRVVKEAASGEQQKDEELYRAIKMQMRARELLHSASMPPSMLARHLSEKQVQKAAQDDEHTHRPKINAELPDFNASYRTFRKQLAKHREVRPVAACEPFQLRTANISSHKERIMADIEAEIKSPKPSRWPFMTPPALSPRTPLSSLCSSLSGSQECLSAKITDAAKKRQEAMR
;
A
#
# COMPACT_ATOMS: atom_id res chain seq x y z
N MET A 1 13.57 42.50 21.64
CA MET A 1 14.39 41.28 21.43
C MET A 1 14.75 40.63 22.76
N ALA A 2 15.65 41.22 23.56
CA ALA A 2 16.16 40.60 24.80
C ALA A 2 15.07 40.09 25.77
N GLU A 3 13.98 40.83 25.98
CA GLU A 3 12.85 40.41 26.83
C GLU A 3 12.17 39.12 26.36
N LEU A 4 12.08 38.92 25.03
CA LEU A 4 11.46 37.76 24.40
C LEU A 4 12.35 36.52 24.58
N GLU A 5 13.67 36.71 24.52
CA GLU A 5 14.65 35.67 24.81
C GLU A 5 14.66 35.29 26.30
N LEU A 6 14.59 36.29 27.19
CA LEU A 6 14.48 36.10 28.64
C LEU A 6 13.21 35.31 29.00
N MET A 7 12.08 35.64 28.37
CA MET A 7 10.81 34.92 28.53
C MET A 7 10.92 33.47 28.03
N TYR A 8 11.66 33.22 26.93
CA TYR A 8 11.85 31.89 26.38
C TYR A 8 12.69 31.00 27.30
N ARG A 9 13.85 31.49 27.78
CA ARG A 9 14.72 30.78 28.74
C ARG A 9 13.94 30.38 30.00
N LYS A 10 13.25 31.34 30.63
CA LYS A 10 12.44 31.15 31.84
C LYS A 10 11.26 30.17 31.66
N LYS A 11 10.91 29.80 30.42
CA LYS A 11 9.86 28.82 30.09
C LYS A 11 10.41 27.39 29.88
N LEU A 12 11.72 27.24 29.69
CA LEU A 12 12.39 25.92 29.64
C LEU A 12 12.69 25.41 31.06
N ASP A 13 13.18 26.30 31.94
CA ASP A 13 13.53 25.98 33.33
C ASP A 13 12.33 25.40 34.13
N LEU A 14 11.11 25.81 33.78
CA LEU A 14 9.86 25.35 34.40
C LEU A 14 9.43 23.93 34.01
N LYS A 15 10.23 23.17 33.24
CA LYS A 15 9.89 21.81 32.79
C LYS A 15 10.85 20.70 33.26
N GLY A 16 11.52 20.92 34.39
CA GLY A 16 12.25 19.85 35.09
C GLY A 16 11.31 18.94 35.89
N VAL A 17 10.86 17.82 35.32
CA VAL A 17 10.26 16.69 36.05
C VAL A 17 10.90 15.38 35.60
N SER A 18 11.38 14.62 36.58
CA SER A 18 12.12 13.36 36.55
C SER A 18 12.02 12.49 35.28
N ALA A 19 13.18 12.02 34.81
CA ALA A 19 13.27 10.72 34.14
C ALA A 19 12.86 9.61 35.11
N ALA A 20 12.23 8.54 34.60
CA ALA A 20 11.91 7.34 35.36
C ALA A 20 12.41 6.11 34.61
N ASP A 21 13.43 5.45 35.18
CA ASP A 21 13.78 4.09 34.80
C ASP A 21 12.58 3.16 35.01
N ASN A 22 12.42 2.19 34.11
CA ASN A 22 11.70 0.94 34.37
C ASN A 22 12.27 -0.14 33.46
N THR A 23 13.45 -0.64 33.84
CA THR A 23 13.96 -1.91 33.32
C THR A 23 13.15 -3.02 33.98
N ASP A 24 12.38 -3.80 33.22
CA ASP A 24 12.05 -5.15 33.68
C ASP A 24 11.83 -6.17 32.56
N ARG A 25 12.02 -7.44 32.92
CA ARG A 25 12.03 -8.60 32.04
C ARG A 25 10.67 -9.30 32.04
N THR A 26 10.34 -10.00 30.95
CA THR A 26 10.29 -11.48 30.92
C THR A 26 9.83 -12.01 29.57
N ASN A 27 10.24 -13.25 29.27
CA ASN A 27 9.84 -13.97 28.05
C ASN A 27 8.57 -14.78 28.32
N LEU A 28 7.57 -14.71 27.44
CA LEU A 28 6.52 -15.74 27.33
C LEU A 28 6.17 -15.98 25.86
N SER A 29 6.44 -17.19 25.38
CA SER A 29 5.97 -17.69 24.09
C SER A 29 4.63 -18.45 24.27
N PRO A 30 3.64 -18.25 23.39
CA PRO A 30 2.39 -19.00 23.46
C PRO A 30 2.54 -20.38 22.82
N VAL A 31 2.58 -21.44 23.64
CA VAL A 31 2.44 -22.82 23.18
C VAL A 31 0.98 -23.06 22.78
N ILE A 32 0.75 -23.51 21.55
CA ILE A 32 -0.59 -23.83 21.03
C ILE A 32 -0.84 -25.34 21.17
N THR A 33 -1.71 -25.74 22.09
CA THR A 33 -2.14 -27.14 22.27
C THR A 33 -3.37 -27.46 21.41
N SER A 34 -3.20 -28.29 20.39
CA SER A 34 -4.27 -28.66 19.44
C SER A 34 -5.06 -29.89 19.91
N ASN A 35 -6.25 -29.67 20.46
CA ASN A 35 -7.17 -30.73 20.87
C ASN A 35 -7.98 -31.29 19.68
N LEU A 36 -7.46 -32.32 19.00
CA LEU A 36 -8.17 -33.00 17.91
C LEU A 36 -9.12 -34.09 18.42
N LYS A 37 -10.38 -34.04 17.95
CA LYS A 37 -11.45 -34.98 18.31
C LYS A 37 -11.45 -36.22 17.40
N LYS A 38 -11.86 -37.37 17.96
CA LYS A 38 -11.81 -38.68 17.30
C LYS A 38 -13.08 -38.98 16.49
N ALA A 39 -12.92 -39.20 15.18
CA ALA A 39 -13.90 -39.79 14.26
C ALA A 39 -13.15 -40.85 13.42
N ARG A 40 -13.52 -42.13 13.52
CA ARG A 40 -14.53 -42.87 12.71
C ARG A 40 -14.04 -43.21 11.30
N SER A 41 -14.30 -44.44 10.88
CA SER A 41 -13.67 -45.11 9.73
C SER A 41 -14.65 -45.42 8.60
N ALA A 42 -14.16 -45.29 7.36
CA ALA A 42 -14.48 -46.17 6.23
C ALA A 42 -13.13 -46.75 5.76
N LEU A 43 -12.96 -48.03 5.42
CA LEU A 43 -13.89 -49.06 4.92
C LEU A 43 -14.43 -48.74 3.53
N GLU A 44 -13.51 -48.69 2.55
CA GLU A 44 -13.85 -48.79 1.13
C GLU A 44 -12.66 -49.40 0.35
N LEU A 45 -12.96 -49.91 -0.86
CA LEU A 45 -12.04 -50.50 -1.84
C LEU A 45 -11.29 -51.80 -1.43
N ARG A 46 -11.84 -52.93 -1.90
CA ARG A 46 -11.16 -54.22 -2.10
C ARG A 46 -11.59 -54.78 -3.47
N TRP A 47 -10.80 -55.70 -4.03
CA TRP A 47 -10.82 -56.13 -5.45
C TRP A 47 -10.13 -55.07 -6.34
N THR A 48 -9.34 -55.43 -7.35
CA THR A 48 -9.18 -56.71 -8.08
C THR A 48 -8.30 -57.78 -7.41
N SER A 49 -8.20 -58.94 -8.07
CA SER A 49 -7.30 -60.06 -7.75
C SER A 49 -6.44 -60.38 -8.97
N ASP A 50 -5.18 -60.76 -8.76
CA ASP A 50 -4.31 -61.33 -9.80
C ASP A 50 -4.50 -62.85 -9.91
N LEU A 51 -4.24 -63.42 -11.08
CA LEU A 51 -4.26 -64.86 -11.35
C LEU A 51 -3.26 -65.22 -12.46
N SER A 52 -2.26 -66.03 -12.12
CA SER A 52 -1.42 -66.82 -13.03
C SER A 52 -0.89 -68.05 -12.29
N ASP A 53 -0.67 -69.16 -13.00
CA ASP A 53 -0.34 -70.48 -12.47
C ASP A 53 0.46 -71.29 -13.52
N LEU A 54 1.10 -72.41 -13.11
CA LEU A 54 1.89 -73.38 -13.93
C LEU A 54 3.19 -72.81 -14.54
N SER A 55 4.24 -73.57 -14.88
CA SER A 55 4.86 -74.82 -14.36
C SER A 55 6.36 -74.85 -14.89
N ASP A 56 7.25 -75.84 -14.79
CA ASP A 56 7.18 -77.28 -14.46
C ASP A 56 8.57 -77.84 -13.98
N GLU A 57 8.68 -79.17 -13.86
CA GLU A 57 9.84 -80.04 -13.52
C GLU A 57 11.17 -79.91 -14.34
N GLU A 58 12.32 -80.29 -13.73
CA GLU A 58 13.44 -81.00 -14.43
C GLU A 58 14.32 -81.83 -13.45
N CYS A 59 15.13 -82.79 -13.96
CA CYS A 59 15.66 -83.94 -13.17
C CYS A 59 17.13 -84.34 -13.49
N ASN A 60 17.64 -85.37 -12.77
CA ASN A 60 18.94 -86.10 -12.92
C ASN A 60 20.17 -85.40 -12.25
N THR A 61 21.28 -86.06 -11.86
CA THR A 61 21.86 -87.39 -12.18
C THR A 61 22.50 -88.10 -10.96
N GLU A 62 22.93 -89.36 -11.17
CA GLU A 62 23.47 -90.33 -10.21
C GLU A 62 24.93 -90.10 -9.72
N LYS A 63 25.25 -90.64 -8.53
CA LYS A 63 26.49 -91.33 -8.07
C LYS A 63 26.27 -91.79 -6.61
N GLY A 64 26.88 -92.83 -6.06
CA GLY A 64 27.87 -93.78 -6.57
C GLY A 64 28.68 -94.33 -5.37
N LEU A 65 28.41 -95.57 -4.92
CA LEU A 65 28.90 -96.10 -3.65
C LEU A 65 30.40 -96.47 -3.67
N LEU A 66 31.22 -95.78 -2.87
CA LEU A 66 32.57 -96.20 -2.48
C LEU A 66 32.86 -95.82 -1.01
N ILE A 67 32.20 -96.50 -0.07
CA ILE A 67 32.48 -96.35 1.37
C ILE A 67 33.82 -97.01 1.69
N SER A 68 34.71 -96.29 2.37
CA SER A 68 36.07 -96.77 2.64
C SER A 68 36.08 -97.95 3.63
N PRO A 69 36.98 -98.95 3.50
CA PRO A 69 37.13 -100.03 4.47
C PRO A 69 37.33 -99.58 5.92
N LYS A 70 37.88 -98.37 6.14
CA LYS A 70 38.04 -97.77 7.48
C LYS A 70 36.71 -97.33 8.11
N GLU A 71 35.67 -97.05 7.32
CA GLU A 71 34.34 -96.71 7.82
C GLU A 71 33.48 -97.96 8.05
N LEU A 72 33.65 -99.01 7.24
CA LEU A 72 33.05 -100.32 7.50
C LEU A 72 33.50 -100.91 8.85
N ILE A 73 34.78 -100.80 9.18
CA ILE A 73 35.28 -101.20 10.51
C ILE A 73 34.65 -100.33 11.61
N LYS A 74 34.41 -99.04 11.34
CA LYS A 74 33.87 -98.08 12.32
C LYS A 74 32.39 -98.33 12.64
N SER A 75 31.58 -98.78 11.68
CA SER A 75 30.19 -99.19 11.94
C SER A 75 30.11 -100.52 12.70
N MET A 76 31.00 -101.48 12.42
CA MET A 76 31.04 -102.77 13.14
C MET A 76 31.31 -102.64 14.65
N TRP A 77 32.06 -101.62 15.09
CA TRP A 77 32.24 -101.35 16.53
C TRP A 77 31.07 -100.59 17.18
N GLN A 78 30.10 -100.12 16.39
CA GLN A 78 29.01 -99.28 16.89
C GLN A 78 27.90 -100.12 17.56
N GLU A 79 27.71 -101.38 17.17
CA GLU A 79 26.84 -102.35 17.86
C GLU A 79 27.47 -102.89 19.16
N PHE A 80 28.78 -102.74 19.37
CA PHE A 80 29.48 -103.26 20.55
C PHE A 80 29.44 -102.30 21.77
N SER A 81 28.62 -101.26 21.73
CA SER A 81 28.33 -100.40 22.90
C SER A 81 27.41 -101.13 23.88
N VAL A 82 28.01 -101.99 24.72
CA VAL A 82 27.32 -102.91 25.63
C VAL A 82 26.58 -102.17 26.76
N ASN A 83 25.30 -101.92 26.50
CA ASN A 83 24.17 -102.27 27.37
C ASN A 83 24.12 -101.71 28.81
N ASN A 84 23.29 -100.68 29.02
CA ASN A 84 22.34 -100.71 30.14
C ASN A 84 21.13 -101.58 29.73
N LYS A 85 21.24 -102.91 29.91
CA LYS A 85 20.15 -103.88 29.64
C LYS A 85 19.20 -104.02 30.85
N PRO A 86 18.01 -104.63 30.69
CA PRO A 86 16.76 -103.99 31.12
C PRO A 86 16.40 -104.20 32.60
N LYS A 87 15.79 -103.18 33.21
CA LYS A 87 15.13 -103.26 34.52
C LYS A 87 13.60 -103.14 34.39
N GLY A 88 13.00 -104.24 33.92
CA GLY A 88 11.55 -104.50 34.00
C GLY A 88 10.64 -103.66 33.09
N GLU A 89 9.38 -104.06 33.02
CA GLU A 89 8.31 -103.27 32.41
C GLU A 89 7.87 -102.14 33.36
N GLY A 90 8.71 -101.10 33.45
CA GLY A 90 8.33 -99.86 34.11
C GLY A 90 7.13 -99.23 33.39
N TRP A 91 6.00 -99.12 34.08
CA TRP A 91 4.73 -98.59 33.55
C TRP A 91 4.92 -97.16 33.01
N HIS A 92 5.04 -97.02 31.69
CA HIS A 92 5.03 -95.74 31.00
C HIS A 92 3.68 -95.55 30.31
N PRO A 93 2.81 -94.65 30.79
CA PRO A 93 1.53 -94.38 30.15
C PRO A 93 1.75 -94.00 28.70
N ARG A 94 1.12 -94.75 27.77
CA ARG A 94 1.06 -94.38 26.35
C ARG A 94 0.10 -93.19 26.24
N VAL A 95 0.61 -91.99 26.53
CA VAL A 95 -0.16 -90.74 26.44
C VAL A 95 -0.47 -90.49 24.96
N THR A 96 -1.62 -90.98 24.53
CA THR A 96 -2.16 -90.71 23.19
C THR A 96 -2.41 -89.21 23.06
N VAL A 97 -1.49 -88.50 22.43
CA VAL A 97 -1.68 -87.09 22.07
C VAL A 97 -2.75 -87.06 20.96
N PRO A 98 -3.95 -86.53 21.21
CA PRO A 98 -5.01 -86.52 20.21
C PRO A 98 -4.62 -85.58 19.06
N LYS A 99 -4.95 -85.98 17.83
CA LYS A 99 -4.78 -85.10 16.65
C LYS A 99 -5.56 -83.80 16.90
N PRO A 100 -4.93 -82.61 16.82
CA PRO A 100 -5.61 -81.35 17.10
C PRO A 100 -6.76 -81.12 16.13
N PHE A 101 -7.83 -80.51 16.62
CA PHE A 101 -9.03 -80.25 15.83
C PHE A 101 -8.78 -79.13 14.80
N HIS A 102 -9.50 -79.15 13.67
CA HIS A 102 -9.26 -78.21 12.57
C HIS A 102 -9.38 -76.73 12.98
N MET A 103 -10.20 -76.40 13.97
CA MET A 103 -10.27 -75.05 14.55
C MET A 103 -8.99 -74.65 15.33
N THR A 104 -8.24 -75.57 15.95
CA THR A 104 -6.94 -75.27 16.59
C THR A 104 -5.91 -74.83 15.54
N LEU A 105 -5.88 -75.54 14.41
CA LEU A 105 -4.99 -75.21 13.29
C LEU A 105 -5.34 -73.84 12.69
N ARG A 106 -6.63 -73.59 12.45
CA ARG A 106 -7.18 -72.28 12.05
C ARG A 106 -6.86 -71.16 13.04
N GLU A 107 -6.69 -71.45 14.33
CA GLU A 107 -6.27 -70.47 15.34
C GLU A 107 -4.76 -70.24 15.36
N ALA A 108 -3.96 -71.30 15.27
CA ALA A 108 -2.51 -71.17 15.12
C ALA A 108 -2.14 -70.36 13.87
N GLU A 109 -2.82 -70.59 12.75
CA GLU A 109 -2.65 -69.79 11.52
C GLU A 109 -3.09 -68.33 11.68
N ARG A 110 -4.26 -68.08 12.29
CA ARG A 110 -4.70 -66.69 12.57
C ARG A 110 -3.72 -65.96 13.48
N ARG A 111 -3.13 -66.63 14.48
CA ARG A 111 -2.10 -66.04 15.35
C ARG A 111 -0.78 -65.80 14.61
N LYS A 112 -0.37 -66.69 13.71
CA LYS A 112 0.80 -66.48 12.82
C LYS A 112 0.62 -65.30 11.84
N LYS A 113 -0.60 -65.09 11.32
CA LYS A 113 -0.92 -64.05 10.33
C LYS A 113 -1.35 -62.71 10.93
N GLY A 114 -1.75 -62.68 12.21
CA GLY A 114 -2.28 -61.50 12.90
C GLY A 114 -1.31 -60.80 13.86
N ILE A 115 -0.08 -61.29 13.99
CA ILE A 115 0.97 -60.70 14.84
C ILE A 115 2.13 -60.32 13.93
N LYS A 116 2.28 -59.01 13.66
CA LYS A 116 3.47 -58.48 12.97
C LYS A 116 4.73 -58.87 13.72
N SER A 117 5.81 -59.16 13.00
CA SER A 117 7.08 -59.46 13.64
C SER A 117 7.64 -58.22 14.34
N ARG A 118 8.47 -58.41 15.38
CA ARG A 118 9.11 -57.29 16.07
C ARG A 118 9.97 -56.44 15.13
N LEU A 119 10.68 -57.09 14.20
CA LEU A 119 11.55 -56.43 13.22
C LEU A 119 10.77 -55.59 12.21
N GLU A 120 9.63 -56.10 11.73
CA GLU A 120 8.68 -55.39 10.85
C GLU A 120 8.14 -54.12 11.53
N ILE A 121 7.78 -54.21 12.82
CA ILE A 121 7.36 -53.04 13.62
C ILE A 121 8.52 -52.06 13.81
N GLU A 122 9.75 -52.54 14.05
CA GLU A 122 10.93 -51.68 14.22
C GLU A 122 11.32 -50.97 12.90
N GLN A 123 11.14 -51.63 11.75
CA GLN A 123 11.30 -51.03 10.41
C GLN A 123 10.23 -49.97 10.12
N GLU A 124 8.94 -50.29 10.31
CA GLU A 124 7.84 -49.33 10.13
C GLU A 124 8.02 -48.07 10.99
N ASN A 125 8.49 -48.23 12.23
CA ASN A 125 8.80 -47.09 13.11
C ASN A 125 10.03 -46.28 12.65
N ALA A 126 11.00 -46.89 11.96
CA ALA A 126 12.14 -46.18 11.40
C ALA A 126 11.74 -45.33 10.19
N ASP A 127 10.90 -45.87 9.30
CA ASP A 127 10.42 -45.14 8.12
C ASP A 127 9.42 -44.03 8.47
N LEU A 128 8.56 -44.25 9.47
CA LEU A 128 7.72 -43.17 10.03
C LEU A 128 8.55 -42.03 10.65
N ARG A 129 9.71 -42.34 11.26
CA ARG A 129 10.62 -41.30 11.78
C ARG A 129 11.26 -40.50 10.65
N ARG A 130 11.74 -41.17 9.59
CA ARG A 130 12.26 -40.52 8.38
C ARG A 130 11.25 -39.57 7.77
N GLN A 131 10.01 -40.02 7.56
CA GLN A 131 8.93 -39.19 7.01
C GLN A 131 8.65 -37.95 7.87
N VAL A 132 8.68 -38.06 9.21
CA VAL A 132 8.53 -36.90 10.11
C VAL A 132 9.73 -35.96 10.00
N GLU A 133 10.95 -36.48 9.96
CA GLU A 133 12.18 -35.70 9.82
C GLU A 133 12.20 -34.93 8.49
N GLU A 134 12.00 -35.63 7.36
CA GLU A 134 11.84 -35.08 6.01
C GLU A 134 10.75 -33.99 5.94
N LEU A 135 9.59 -34.20 6.59
CA LEU A 135 8.52 -33.19 6.67
C LEU A 135 8.92 -31.97 7.51
N THR A 136 9.75 -32.11 8.54
CA THR A 136 10.31 -30.95 9.27
C THR A 136 11.41 -30.24 8.48
N GLU A 137 12.21 -30.94 7.69
CA GLU A 137 13.19 -30.32 6.80
C GLU A 137 12.52 -29.60 5.62
N CYS A 138 11.44 -30.16 5.07
CA CYS A 138 10.58 -29.50 4.10
C CYS A 138 9.79 -28.29 4.68
N GLN A 139 9.70 -28.17 6.01
CA GLN A 139 9.23 -26.95 6.70
C GLN A 139 10.38 -25.95 6.95
N ARG A 140 11.63 -26.40 7.06
CA ARG A 140 12.86 -25.57 7.07
C ARG A 140 13.20 -25.01 5.68
N LYS A 141 12.19 -24.47 4.98
CA LYS A 141 12.37 -23.78 3.69
C LYS A 141 13.36 -22.63 3.88
N PHE A 142 14.29 -22.50 2.94
CA PHE A 142 15.45 -21.61 3.05
C PHE A 142 15.04 -20.12 2.93
N HIS A 143 14.54 -19.57 4.02
CA HIS A 143 14.24 -18.15 4.15
C HIS A 143 15.51 -17.39 4.52
N ALA A 144 15.87 -16.38 3.73
CA ALA A 144 16.96 -15.48 4.06
C ALA A 144 16.67 -14.79 5.40
N SER A 145 17.65 -14.81 6.32
CA SER A 145 17.57 -14.02 7.55
C SER A 145 17.33 -12.55 7.22
N PRO A 146 16.39 -11.86 7.89
CA PRO A 146 16.07 -10.49 7.58
C PRO A 146 17.29 -9.59 7.77
N VAL A 147 17.49 -8.64 6.85
CA VAL A 147 18.66 -7.75 6.83
C VAL A 147 18.85 -7.09 8.21
N PRO A 148 20.06 -7.18 8.81
CA PRO A 148 20.32 -6.65 10.15
C PRO A 148 19.91 -5.19 10.31
N ALA A 149 19.35 -4.86 11.48
CA ALA A 149 18.74 -3.55 11.73
C ALA A 149 19.69 -2.37 11.48
N HIS A 150 20.99 -2.52 11.78
CA HIS A 150 21.99 -1.46 11.59
C HIS A 150 22.09 -1.01 10.11
N VAL A 151 22.05 -1.94 9.15
CA VAL A 151 22.11 -1.62 7.71
C VAL A 151 20.90 -0.78 7.27
N ARG A 152 19.72 -1.08 7.85
CA ARG A 152 18.47 -0.37 7.53
C ARG A 152 18.33 0.97 8.25
N LEU A 153 18.89 1.10 9.46
CA LEU A 153 18.80 2.30 10.27
C LEU A 153 19.67 3.44 9.72
N LEU A 154 20.92 3.13 9.32
CA LEU A 154 21.81 4.11 8.69
C LEU A 154 21.17 4.75 7.45
N LEU A 155 20.62 3.94 6.54
CA LEU A 155 19.90 4.43 5.35
C LEU A 155 18.66 5.29 5.71
N TYR A 156 17.98 5.01 6.82
CA TYR A 156 16.85 5.83 7.28
C TYR A 156 17.31 7.19 7.81
N GLU A 157 18.43 7.22 8.54
CA GLU A 157 19.06 8.44 9.04
C GLU A 157 19.59 9.31 7.89
N GLU A 158 20.32 8.72 6.93
CA GLU A 158 20.76 9.38 5.69
C GLU A 158 19.58 10.00 4.91
N LEU A 159 18.51 9.22 4.69
CA LEU A 159 17.29 9.71 4.03
C LEU A 159 16.57 10.80 4.84
N GLN A 160 16.71 10.81 6.16
CA GLN A 160 16.14 11.85 7.01
C GLN A 160 16.97 13.14 6.95
N GLU A 161 18.29 13.06 6.97
CA GLU A 161 19.18 14.22 6.83
C GLU A 161 19.11 14.82 5.43
N HIS A 162 19.06 14.01 4.37
CA HIS A 162 18.78 14.48 3.01
C HIS A 162 17.44 15.26 2.94
N ARG A 163 16.41 14.80 3.67
CA ARG A 163 15.13 15.50 3.79
C ARG A 163 15.18 16.75 4.67
N ARG A 164 16.15 16.90 5.59
CA ARG A 164 16.37 18.12 6.37
C ARG A 164 17.10 19.17 5.52
N LEU A 165 18.26 18.78 4.97
CA LEU A 165 19.06 19.60 4.04
C LEU A 165 18.24 20.11 2.85
N HIS A 166 17.40 19.28 2.21
CA HIS A 166 16.53 19.76 1.13
C HIS A 166 15.50 20.79 1.61
N ARG A 167 14.97 20.68 2.83
CA ARG A 167 14.04 21.69 3.39
C ARG A 167 14.77 23.00 3.73
N GLU A 168 15.98 22.91 4.26
CA GLU A 168 16.82 24.07 4.58
C GLU A 168 17.28 24.80 3.30
N MET A 169 17.74 24.07 2.29
CA MET A 169 18.10 24.62 0.98
C MET A 169 16.90 25.26 0.27
N GLU A 170 15.71 24.64 0.33
CA GLU A 170 14.49 25.26 -0.19
C GLU A 170 14.08 26.50 0.61
N GLN A 171 14.22 26.51 1.94
CA GLN A 171 13.98 27.71 2.75
C GLN A 171 14.95 28.85 2.40
N GLN A 172 16.24 28.56 2.23
CA GLN A 172 17.23 29.55 1.79
C GLN A 172 16.94 30.05 0.36
N ARG A 173 16.54 29.15 -0.55
CA ARG A 173 16.09 29.50 -1.91
C ARG A 173 14.83 30.37 -1.89
N LEU A 174 13.87 30.07 -1.01
CA LEU A 174 12.67 30.87 -0.83
C LEU A 174 13.00 32.24 -0.23
N HIS A 175 13.87 32.34 0.76
CA HIS A 175 14.28 33.61 1.36
C HIS A 175 15.12 34.50 0.40
N THR A 176 15.92 33.90 -0.48
CA THR A 176 16.68 34.66 -1.51
C THR A 176 15.82 35.07 -2.70
N LEU A 177 14.80 34.28 -3.07
CA LEU A 177 13.79 34.67 -4.07
C LEU A 177 12.73 35.62 -3.49
N GLN A 178 12.51 35.61 -2.18
CA GLN A 178 11.70 36.56 -1.44
C GLN A 178 12.40 37.92 -1.42
N ARG A 179 12.26 38.68 -2.51
CA ARG A 179 12.39 40.13 -2.45
C ARG A 179 11.34 40.63 -1.46
N PRO A 180 11.70 41.08 -0.23
CA PRO A 180 10.70 41.60 0.69
C PRO A 180 10.02 42.79 0.01
N PHE A 181 8.70 42.87 0.08
CA PHE A 181 7.99 43.96 -0.56
C PHE A 181 8.49 45.26 0.03
N SER A 182 9.09 46.14 -0.79
CA SER A 182 9.45 47.51 -0.38
C SER A 182 8.21 48.40 -0.16
N PHE A 183 7.10 47.80 0.29
CA PHE A 183 5.83 48.45 0.59
C PHE A 183 6.01 49.44 1.73
N LEU A 184 6.71 49.09 2.81
CA LEU A 184 6.96 50.02 3.93
C LEU A 184 7.79 51.23 3.52
N GLU A 185 8.82 51.05 2.69
CA GLU A 185 9.64 52.15 2.16
C GLU A 185 8.86 52.98 1.14
N ARG A 186 8.15 52.34 0.22
CA ARG A 186 7.30 52.98 -0.79
C ARG A 186 6.13 53.73 -0.17
N GLU A 187 5.57 53.23 0.94
CA GLU A 187 4.50 53.88 1.69
C GLU A 187 5.03 55.07 2.48
N ARG A 188 6.20 54.94 3.13
CA ARG A 188 6.93 56.08 3.74
C ARG A 188 7.20 57.16 2.70
N LEU A 189 7.84 56.82 1.57
CA LEU A 189 8.12 57.73 0.46
C LEU A 189 6.83 58.37 -0.10
N LYS A 190 5.76 57.60 -0.29
CA LYS A 190 4.47 58.09 -0.80
C LYS A 190 3.70 58.93 0.22
N LYS A 191 3.94 58.74 1.52
CA LYS A 191 3.44 59.61 2.59
C LYS A 191 4.23 60.92 2.63
N GLU A 192 5.56 60.83 2.63
CA GLU A 192 6.47 61.97 2.59
C GLU A 192 6.23 62.85 1.36
N GLN A 193 6.06 62.28 0.17
CA GLN A 193 5.68 63.00 -1.05
C GLN A 193 4.31 63.70 -0.94
N LYS A 194 3.34 63.14 -0.21
CA LYS A 194 2.06 63.81 0.06
C LYS A 194 2.24 64.97 1.04
N GLU A 195 2.98 64.77 2.13
CA GLU A 195 3.25 65.81 3.11
C GLU A 195 4.09 66.95 2.50
N ALA A 196 5.07 66.64 1.65
CA ALA A 196 5.87 67.61 0.91
C ALA A 196 4.99 68.46 -0.03
N LYS A 197 4.09 67.83 -0.79
CA LYS A 197 3.11 68.55 -1.63
C LYS A 197 2.15 69.42 -0.81
N LEU A 198 1.71 68.95 0.36
CA LEU A 198 0.86 69.75 1.26
C LEU A 198 1.62 70.95 1.84
N ARG A 199 2.89 70.75 2.25
CA ARG A 199 3.79 71.84 2.68
C ARG A 199 4.04 72.84 1.56
N GLU A 200 4.25 72.38 0.33
CA GLU A 200 4.43 73.21 -0.87
C GLU A 200 3.16 74.02 -1.19
N GLN A 201 1.98 73.41 -1.09
CA GLN A 201 0.69 74.08 -1.27
C GLN A 201 0.45 75.16 -0.19
N MET A 202 0.75 74.87 1.08
CA MET A 202 0.69 75.88 2.15
C MET A 202 1.72 77.00 1.95
N LEU A 203 2.93 76.69 1.47
CA LEU A 203 3.94 77.70 1.18
C LEU A 203 3.53 78.62 0.01
N LYS A 204 2.84 78.06 -1.00
CA LYS A 204 2.24 78.81 -2.11
C LYS A 204 1.11 79.71 -1.63
N HIS A 205 0.14 79.17 -0.89
CA HIS A 205 -0.95 79.95 -0.29
C HIS A 205 -0.42 81.09 0.62
N ASN A 206 0.64 80.84 1.40
CA ASN A 206 1.27 81.88 2.22
C ASN A 206 1.99 82.95 1.37
N ARG A 207 2.65 82.58 0.27
CA ARG A 207 3.23 83.56 -0.68
C ARG A 207 2.15 84.38 -1.38
N GLU A 208 1.09 83.75 -1.84
CA GLU A 208 -0.07 84.38 -2.46
C GLU A 208 -0.74 85.35 -1.47
N GLU A 209 -0.89 84.97 -0.20
CA GLU A 209 -1.33 85.89 0.87
C GLU A 209 -0.34 87.04 1.10
N GLU A 210 0.96 86.78 1.15
CA GLU A 210 1.98 87.82 1.33
C GLU A 210 2.00 88.82 0.16
N GLU A 211 1.85 88.34 -1.07
CA GLU A 211 1.77 89.16 -2.28
C GLU A 211 0.48 89.99 -2.28
N TRP A 212 -0.65 89.39 -1.91
CA TRP A 212 -1.92 90.10 -1.70
C TRP A 212 -1.85 91.13 -0.55
N ARG A 213 -1.05 90.85 0.49
CA ARG A 213 -0.73 91.81 1.56
C ARG A 213 0.20 92.94 1.09
N LYS A 214 0.99 92.77 0.03
CA LYS A 214 1.86 93.80 -0.58
C LYS A 214 1.12 94.70 -1.58
N CYS A 215 -0.08 94.33 -2.06
CA CYS A 215 -0.89 95.19 -2.93
C CYS A 215 -1.25 96.54 -2.26
N PRO A 216 -1.03 97.70 -2.93
CA PRO A 216 -1.26 99.02 -2.32
C PRO A 216 -2.75 99.38 -2.24
N PHE A 217 -3.59 98.86 -3.13
CA PHE A 217 -5.04 99.03 -3.09
C PHE A 217 -5.70 97.81 -2.46
N LYS A 218 -6.45 98.01 -1.38
CA LYS A 218 -7.22 96.97 -0.67
C LYS A 218 -8.65 97.43 -0.52
N ALA A 219 -9.52 96.96 -1.41
CA ALA A 219 -10.96 97.18 -1.29
C ALA A 219 -11.50 96.55 0.00
N LYS A 220 -12.51 97.19 0.61
CA LYS A 220 -13.26 96.57 1.71
C LYS A 220 -13.88 95.26 1.18
N PRO A 221 -13.77 94.13 1.92
CA PRO A 221 -14.29 92.87 1.43
C PRO A 221 -15.80 92.94 1.21
N VAL A 222 -16.24 92.50 0.02
CA VAL A 222 -17.67 92.41 -0.33
C VAL A 222 -18.45 91.72 0.79
N PRO A 223 -19.59 92.28 1.26
CA PRO A 223 -20.35 91.72 2.37
C PRO A 223 -20.68 90.24 2.19
N ARG A 224 -20.65 89.48 3.30
CA ARG A 224 -20.85 88.02 3.29
C ARG A 224 -22.08 87.60 2.50
N VAL A 225 -23.23 88.24 2.75
CA VAL A 225 -24.50 87.99 2.05
C VAL A 225 -24.38 88.07 0.52
N VAL A 226 -23.58 89.00 -0.02
CA VAL A 226 -23.40 89.16 -1.48
C VAL A 226 -22.44 88.11 -2.04
N LYS A 227 -21.44 87.67 -1.26
CA LYS A 227 -20.61 86.51 -1.62
C LYS A 227 -21.40 85.21 -1.58
N GLU A 228 -22.17 85.01 -0.51
CA GLU A 228 -23.03 83.84 -0.28
C GLU A 228 -24.17 83.77 -1.32
N ALA A 229 -24.68 84.90 -1.81
CA ALA A 229 -25.57 84.93 -2.97
C ALA A 229 -24.88 84.48 -4.28
N ALA A 230 -23.61 84.85 -4.49
CA ALA A 230 -22.87 84.51 -5.71
C ALA A 230 -22.27 83.09 -5.71
N SER A 231 -21.89 82.54 -4.54
CA SER A 231 -21.26 81.22 -4.40
C SER A 231 -22.13 80.16 -3.72
N GLY A 232 -23.26 80.54 -3.10
CA GLY A 232 -24.11 79.62 -2.35
C GLY A 232 -24.96 78.70 -3.23
N GLU A 233 -25.20 79.06 -4.50
CA GLU A 233 -25.72 78.13 -5.50
C GLU A 233 -24.62 77.19 -5.98
N GLN A 234 -23.44 77.73 -6.33
CA GLN A 234 -22.27 76.94 -6.74
C GLN A 234 -21.86 75.88 -5.70
N GLN A 235 -21.99 76.17 -4.40
CA GLN A 235 -21.75 75.22 -3.32
C GLN A 235 -22.78 74.09 -3.29
N LYS A 236 -24.07 74.38 -3.49
CA LYS A 236 -25.13 73.37 -3.60
C LYS A 236 -24.95 72.50 -4.84
N ASP A 237 -24.55 73.11 -5.96
CA ASP A 237 -24.24 72.40 -7.20
C ASP A 237 -23.01 71.48 -7.02
N GLU A 238 -21.95 71.96 -6.35
CA GLU A 238 -20.80 71.13 -5.99
C GLU A 238 -21.19 69.95 -5.09
N GLU A 239 -22.02 70.18 -4.07
CA GLU A 239 -22.54 69.12 -3.19
C GLU A 239 -23.40 68.11 -3.97
N LEU A 240 -24.27 68.59 -4.86
CA LEU A 240 -25.08 67.76 -5.76
C LEU A 240 -24.19 66.94 -6.70
N TYR A 241 -23.19 67.54 -7.35
CA TYR A 241 -22.22 66.83 -8.19
C TYR A 241 -21.42 65.80 -7.38
N ARG A 242 -21.00 66.11 -6.15
CA ARG A 242 -20.32 65.17 -5.24
C ARG A 242 -21.24 64.00 -4.88
N ALA A 243 -22.50 64.27 -4.54
CA ALA A 243 -23.51 63.26 -4.23
C ALA A 243 -23.81 62.36 -5.43
N ILE A 244 -23.98 62.91 -6.64
CA ILE A 244 -24.15 62.15 -7.88
C ILE A 244 -22.92 61.26 -8.13
N LYS A 245 -21.70 61.79 -8.00
CA LYS A 245 -20.45 61.01 -8.16
C LYS A 245 -20.35 59.87 -7.14
N MET A 246 -20.76 60.10 -5.89
CA MET A 246 -20.85 59.08 -4.85
C MET A 246 -21.88 57.99 -5.21
N GLN A 247 -23.07 58.37 -5.66
CA GLN A 247 -24.11 57.42 -6.08
C GLN A 247 -23.69 56.60 -7.30
N MET A 248 -23.06 57.22 -8.31
CA MET A 248 -22.52 56.51 -9.47
C MET A 248 -21.44 55.50 -9.05
N ARG A 249 -20.46 55.92 -8.24
CA ARG A 249 -19.42 55.04 -7.71
C ARG A 249 -19.98 53.90 -6.86
N ALA A 250 -21.03 54.16 -6.07
CA ALA A 250 -21.70 53.12 -5.28
C ALA A 250 -22.43 52.10 -6.19
N ARG A 251 -23.13 52.56 -7.24
CA ARG A 251 -23.77 51.69 -8.23
C ARG A 251 -22.75 50.86 -9.00
N GLU A 252 -21.63 51.45 -9.43
CA GLU A 252 -20.53 50.77 -10.12
C GLU A 252 -19.87 49.69 -9.24
N LEU A 253 -19.62 50.00 -7.96
CA LEU A 253 -19.12 49.02 -6.99
C LEU A 253 -20.11 47.89 -6.74
N LEU A 254 -21.41 48.18 -6.65
CA LEU A 254 -22.45 47.15 -6.50
C LEU A 254 -22.60 46.28 -7.77
N HIS A 255 -22.45 46.85 -8.96
CA HIS A 255 -22.46 46.10 -10.23
C HIS A 255 -21.23 45.19 -10.36
N SER A 256 -20.04 45.73 -10.12
CA SER A 256 -18.78 44.97 -10.20
C SER A 256 -18.59 43.93 -9.10
N ALA A 257 -19.25 44.12 -7.94
CA ALA A 257 -19.35 43.10 -6.89
C ALA A 257 -20.55 42.13 -7.07
N SER A 258 -21.42 42.34 -8.05
CA SER A 258 -22.54 41.43 -8.31
C SER A 258 -22.05 40.13 -8.94
N MET A 259 -22.61 39.00 -8.49
CA MET A 259 -22.27 37.70 -9.09
C MET A 259 -22.84 37.60 -10.51
N PRO A 260 -22.23 36.79 -11.40
CA PRO A 260 -22.75 36.55 -12.75
C PRO A 260 -24.25 36.17 -12.75
N PRO A 261 -25.06 36.60 -13.74
CA PRO A 261 -26.51 36.38 -13.74
C PRO A 261 -26.94 34.92 -13.57
N SER A 262 -26.14 33.96 -14.05
CA SER A 262 -26.36 32.52 -13.86
C SER A 262 -26.23 32.06 -12.40
N MET A 263 -25.35 32.69 -11.61
CA MET A 263 -25.24 32.45 -10.17
C MET A 263 -26.35 33.15 -9.39
N LEU A 264 -26.76 34.35 -9.80
CA LEU A 264 -27.92 35.04 -9.21
C LEU A 264 -29.21 34.24 -9.42
N ALA A 265 -29.44 33.70 -10.63
CA ALA A 265 -30.60 32.86 -10.91
C ALA A 265 -30.65 31.60 -10.02
N ARG A 266 -29.52 30.90 -9.86
CA ARG A 266 -29.40 29.76 -8.93
C ARG A 266 -29.71 30.16 -7.50
N HIS A 267 -29.05 31.20 -7.00
CA HIS A 267 -29.21 31.65 -5.61
C HIS A 267 -30.64 32.14 -5.30
N LEU A 268 -31.38 32.66 -6.30
CA LEU A 268 -32.81 32.97 -6.18
C LEU A 268 -33.68 31.71 -6.12
N SER A 269 -33.42 30.69 -6.94
CA SER A 269 -34.13 29.41 -6.88
C SER A 269 -33.85 28.65 -5.57
N GLU A 270 -32.60 28.63 -5.11
CA GLU A 270 -32.19 28.07 -3.81
C GLU A 270 -32.88 28.80 -2.66
N LYS A 271 -33.00 30.14 -2.74
CA LYS A 271 -33.71 30.94 -1.74
C LYS A 271 -35.23 30.72 -1.77
N GLN A 272 -35.84 30.43 -2.92
CA GLN A 272 -37.25 30.02 -3.00
C GLN A 272 -37.47 28.64 -2.37
N VAL A 273 -36.60 27.67 -2.66
CA VAL A 273 -36.64 26.33 -2.03
C VAL A 273 -36.46 26.43 -0.51
N GLN A 274 -35.53 27.27 -0.04
CA GLN A 274 -35.37 27.52 1.41
C GLN A 274 -36.59 28.24 2.00
N LYS A 275 -37.22 29.19 1.30
CA LYS A 275 -38.44 29.85 1.80
C LYS A 275 -39.62 28.89 1.96
N ALA A 276 -39.77 27.93 1.04
CA ALA A 276 -40.77 26.87 1.14
C ALA A 276 -40.49 25.85 2.27
N ALA A 277 -39.38 26.01 3.01
CA ALA A 277 -39.00 25.22 4.18
C ALA A 277 -38.76 26.11 5.43
N GLN A 278 -39.29 27.33 5.45
CA GLN A 278 -39.06 28.34 6.52
C GLN A 278 -40.35 28.97 7.08
N ASP A 279 -41.47 28.24 7.05
CA ASP A 279 -42.67 28.62 7.82
C ASP A 279 -42.56 28.25 9.32
N ASP A 280 -41.53 27.49 9.73
CA ASP A 280 -41.13 27.29 11.13
C ASP A 280 -40.18 28.39 11.61
N GLU A 281 -40.43 29.00 12.78
CA GLU A 281 -39.57 30.08 13.34
C GLU A 281 -38.18 29.60 13.79
N HIS A 282 -37.22 29.61 12.86
CA HIS A 282 -35.84 29.20 13.09
C HIS A 282 -35.04 30.22 13.93
N THR A 283 -35.25 30.23 15.25
CA THR A 283 -34.38 30.94 16.21
C THR A 283 -32.98 30.33 16.18
N HIS A 284 -32.09 30.85 15.33
CA HIS A 284 -30.75 30.31 15.09
C HIS A 284 -29.80 30.51 16.28
N ARG A 285 -29.90 29.61 17.26
CA ARG A 285 -28.87 29.36 18.28
C ARG A 285 -27.97 28.23 17.80
N PRO A 286 -26.71 28.48 17.40
CA PRO A 286 -25.80 27.40 17.05
C PRO A 286 -25.56 26.53 18.29
N LYS A 287 -25.82 25.22 18.18
CA LYS A 287 -25.52 24.25 19.24
C LYS A 287 -24.01 24.03 19.29
N ILE A 288 -23.31 24.92 19.98
CA ILE A 288 -21.91 24.74 20.35
C ILE A 288 -21.86 23.55 21.31
N ASN A 289 -21.18 22.47 20.91
CA ASN A 289 -20.93 21.33 21.78
C ASN A 289 -20.00 21.78 22.91
N ALA A 290 -20.57 22.07 24.09
CA ALA A 290 -19.84 22.62 25.22
C ALA A 290 -18.83 21.63 25.82
N GLU A 291 -19.12 20.33 25.71
CA GLU A 291 -18.23 19.26 26.15
C GLU A 291 -17.42 18.70 24.99
N LEU A 292 -16.09 18.66 25.16
CA LEU A 292 -15.18 18.00 24.24
C LEU A 292 -15.32 16.48 24.41
N PRO A 293 -15.64 15.71 23.35
CA PRO A 293 -15.74 14.25 23.46
C PRO A 293 -14.43 13.63 23.96
N ASP A 294 -14.49 12.64 24.85
CA ASP A 294 -13.26 12.01 25.37
C ASP A 294 -12.52 11.24 24.27
N PHE A 295 -11.49 11.89 23.72
CA PHE A 295 -10.57 11.34 22.74
C PHE A 295 -9.79 10.11 23.26
N ASN A 296 -9.64 9.95 24.58
CA ASN A 296 -9.02 8.76 25.16
C ASN A 296 -9.97 7.56 25.14
N ALA A 297 -11.24 7.74 25.51
CA ALA A 297 -12.27 6.71 25.36
C ALA A 297 -12.44 6.30 23.89
N SER A 298 -12.53 7.25 22.95
CA SER A 298 -12.69 6.92 21.53
C SER A 298 -11.44 6.26 20.93
N TYR A 299 -10.23 6.66 21.34
CA TYR A 299 -9.01 5.96 20.96
C TYR A 299 -8.93 4.54 21.56
N ARG A 300 -9.41 4.34 22.80
CA ARG A 300 -9.51 3.02 23.44
C ARG A 300 -10.54 2.11 22.74
N THR A 301 -11.69 2.61 22.32
CA THR A 301 -12.68 1.82 21.55
C THR A 301 -12.16 1.50 20.14
N PHE A 302 -11.53 2.46 19.46
CA PHE A 302 -10.88 2.24 18.17
C PHE A 302 -9.77 1.16 18.25
N ARG A 303 -8.90 1.21 19.25
CA ARG A 303 -7.89 0.14 19.48
C ARG A 303 -8.53 -1.22 19.76
N LYS A 304 -9.67 -1.28 20.45
CA LYS A 304 -10.44 -2.53 20.64
C LYS A 304 -11.09 -3.02 19.34
N GLN A 305 -11.57 -2.13 18.47
CA GLN A 305 -12.07 -2.49 17.14
C GLN A 305 -10.96 -3.04 16.24
N LEU A 306 -9.79 -2.38 16.21
CA LEU A 306 -8.61 -2.89 15.49
C LEU A 306 -8.16 -4.25 16.03
N ALA A 307 -8.20 -4.48 17.35
CA ALA A 307 -7.87 -5.78 17.92
C ALA A 307 -8.84 -6.90 17.48
N LYS A 308 -10.15 -6.61 17.40
CA LYS A 308 -11.14 -7.56 16.83
C LYS A 308 -10.88 -7.86 15.35
N HIS A 309 -10.62 -6.82 14.54
CA HIS A 309 -10.30 -7.00 13.12
C HIS A 309 -8.87 -7.50 12.85
N ARG A 310 -8.10 -7.83 13.90
CA ARG A 310 -6.78 -8.48 13.83
C ARG A 310 -6.87 -10.02 13.96
N GLU A 311 -8.08 -10.59 14.01
CA GLU A 311 -8.28 -12.00 13.65
C GLU A 311 -7.63 -12.30 12.29
N VAL A 312 -7.00 -13.46 12.19
CA VAL A 312 -5.97 -13.71 11.16
C VAL A 312 -6.59 -13.81 9.77
N ARG A 313 -6.59 -12.68 9.04
CA ARG A 313 -6.71 -12.70 7.58
C ARG A 313 -5.54 -13.52 7.02
N PRO A 314 -5.77 -14.64 6.31
CA PRO A 314 -4.69 -15.36 5.64
C PRO A 314 -4.03 -14.41 4.63
N VAL A 315 -2.73 -14.15 4.81
CA VAL A 315 -2.02 -13.03 4.17
C VAL A 315 -2.07 -13.09 2.64
N ALA A 316 -2.21 -14.29 2.08
CA ALA A 316 -2.71 -14.49 0.72
C ALA A 316 -3.52 -15.79 0.63
N ALA A 317 -4.83 -15.72 0.89
CA ALA A 317 -5.77 -16.70 0.34
C ALA A 317 -6.21 -16.20 -1.05
N CYS A 318 -5.66 -16.79 -2.12
CA CYS A 318 -6.07 -16.47 -3.48
C CYS A 318 -7.44 -17.10 -3.77
N GLU A 319 -8.52 -16.36 -3.56
CA GLU A 319 -9.80 -16.73 -4.17
C GLU A 319 -9.65 -16.77 -5.71
N PRO A 320 -10.25 -17.77 -6.39
CA PRO A 320 -10.21 -17.87 -7.84
C PRO A 320 -11.09 -16.79 -8.48
N PHE A 321 -10.52 -15.62 -8.69
CA PHE A 321 -11.19 -14.49 -9.33
C PHE A 321 -11.57 -14.83 -10.78
N GLN A 322 -12.86 -14.68 -11.12
CA GLN A 322 -13.37 -15.00 -12.45
C GLN A 322 -12.92 -13.95 -13.48
N LEU A 323 -11.76 -14.20 -14.08
CA LEU A 323 -11.26 -13.44 -15.22
C LEU A 323 -12.24 -13.51 -16.40
N ARG A 324 -12.76 -12.35 -16.83
CA ARG A 324 -13.59 -12.21 -18.04
C ARG A 324 -12.77 -12.31 -19.35
N THR A 325 -11.65 -13.03 -19.33
CA THR A 325 -10.77 -13.24 -20.49
C THR A 325 -11.43 -14.02 -21.61
N ALA A 326 -12.44 -14.85 -21.31
CA ALA A 326 -13.29 -15.52 -22.30
C ALA A 326 -14.01 -14.54 -23.25
N ASN A 327 -14.24 -13.29 -22.83
CA ASN A 327 -14.89 -12.25 -23.64
C ASN A 327 -13.89 -11.40 -24.44
N ILE A 328 -12.57 -11.68 -24.33
CA ILE A 328 -11.52 -10.97 -25.05
C ILE A 328 -11.09 -11.85 -26.23
N SER A 329 -11.29 -11.36 -27.46
CA SER A 329 -10.91 -12.08 -28.68
C SER A 329 -9.39 -12.32 -28.71
N SER A 330 -8.99 -13.58 -28.48
CA SER A 330 -7.57 -13.90 -28.41
C SER A 330 -6.92 -13.79 -29.79
N HIS A 331 -5.87 -12.97 -29.92
CA HIS A 331 -5.07 -12.84 -31.16
C HIS A 331 -4.23 -14.10 -31.50
N LYS A 332 -4.54 -15.25 -30.87
CA LYS A 332 -3.80 -16.52 -30.94
C LYS A 332 -3.59 -16.97 -32.39
N GLU A 333 -4.64 -16.97 -33.21
CA GLU A 333 -4.56 -17.40 -34.61
C GLU A 333 -3.59 -16.55 -35.43
N ARG A 334 -3.59 -15.24 -35.20
CA ARG A 334 -2.64 -14.32 -35.85
C ARG A 334 -1.21 -14.56 -35.39
N ILE A 335 -0.99 -14.79 -34.09
CA ILE A 335 0.33 -15.11 -33.54
C ILE A 335 0.83 -16.46 -34.10
N MET A 336 -0.03 -17.47 -34.20
CA MET A 336 0.31 -18.75 -34.85
C MET A 336 0.65 -18.56 -36.34
N ALA A 337 -0.11 -17.73 -37.06
CA ALA A 337 0.16 -17.42 -38.47
C ALA A 337 1.47 -16.64 -38.66
N ASP A 338 1.80 -15.69 -37.78
CA ASP A 338 3.07 -14.95 -37.79
C ASP A 338 4.25 -15.90 -37.51
N ILE A 339 4.11 -16.83 -36.55
CA ILE A 339 5.11 -17.88 -36.25
C ILE A 339 5.28 -18.84 -37.43
N GLU A 340 4.19 -19.31 -38.03
CA GLU A 340 4.24 -20.14 -39.23
C GLU A 340 4.87 -19.41 -40.42
N ALA A 341 4.65 -18.10 -40.56
CA ALA A 341 5.26 -17.28 -41.60
C ALA A 341 6.78 -17.09 -41.36
N GLU A 342 7.22 -16.91 -40.12
CA GLU A 342 8.66 -16.85 -39.78
C GLU A 342 9.34 -18.21 -40.08
N ILE A 343 8.74 -19.32 -39.64
CA ILE A 343 9.24 -20.69 -39.89
C ILE A 343 9.30 -21.02 -41.39
N LYS A 344 8.31 -20.58 -42.18
CA LYS A 344 8.28 -20.77 -43.64
C LYS A 344 9.14 -19.75 -44.40
N SER A 345 9.72 -18.76 -43.73
CA SER A 345 10.57 -17.76 -44.38
C SER A 345 11.98 -18.33 -44.66
N PRO A 346 12.53 -18.22 -45.89
CA PRO A 346 13.86 -18.75 -46.21
C PRO A 346 15.05 -18.02 -45.57
N LYS A 347 14.84 -17.15 -44.57
CA LYS A 347 15.87 -16.30 -43.97
C LYS A 347 16.02 -16.62 -42.48
N PRO A 348 17.17 -17.11 -42.01
CA PRO A 348 17.38 -17.34 -40.57
C PRO A 348 17.32 -16.01 -39.82
N SER A 349 16.48 -15.95 -38.78
CA SER A 349 16.24 -14.79 -37.90
C SER A 349 17.43 -14.53 -36.97
N ARG A 350 18.59 -14.20 -37.55
CA ARG A 350 19.86 -14.05 -36.83
C ARG A 350 19.93 -12.69 -36.13
N TRP A 351 19.61 -12.68 -34.83
CA TRP A 351 20.00 -11.60 -33.92
C TRP A 351 21.54 -11.45 -33.87
N PRO A 352 22.08 -10.23 -33.64
CA PRO A 352 21.38 -8.94 -33.59
C PRO A 352 21.09 -8.38 -34.99
N PHE A 353 20.03 -7.57 -35.11
CA PHE A 353 19.55 -7.07 -36.41
C PHE A 353 20.53 -6.10 -37.10
N MET A 354 20.82 -6.38 -38.38
CA MET A 354 21.10 -5.32 -39.35
C MET A 354 19.75 -4.82 -39.89
N THR A 355 19.52 -3.51 -39.89
CA THR A 355 18.25 -2.90 -40.32
C THR A 355 18.03 -3.06 -41.83
N PRO A 356 16.93 -3.67 -42.30
CA PRO A 356 16.52 -3.57 -43.70
C PRO A 356 16.19 -2.11 -44.07
N PRO A 357 16.45 -1.66 -45.32
CA PRO A 357 16.04 -0.33 -45.78
C PRO A 357 14.52 -0.13 -45.65
N ALA A 358 14.12 1.05 -45.19
CA ALA A 358 12.72 1.33 -44.86
C ALA A 358 11.84 1.48 -46.12
N LEU A 359 10.91 0.55 -46.29
CA LEU A 359 9.74 0.68 -47.18
C LEU A 359 8.47 0.43 -46.37
N SER A 360 7.52 1.36 -46.46
CA SER A 360 6.27 1.48 -45.67
C SER A 360 6.41 2.06 -44.25
N PRO A 361 5.85 3.27 -43.97
CA PRO A 361 5.81 3.85 -42.62
C PRO A 361 4.66 3.25 -41.79
N ARG A 362 5.00 2.53 -40.71
CA ARG A 362 4.02 1.92 -39.81
C ARG A 362 3.39 2.96 -38.89
N THR A 363 2.07 3.12 -38.93
CA THR A 363 1.33 4.00 -38.03
C THR A 363 1.28 3.45 -36.59
N PRO A 364 1.39 4.30 -35.55
CA PRO A 364 1.15 3.90 -34.17
C PRO A 364 -0.36 3.76 -33.91
N LEU A 365 -0.76 2.78 -33.09
CA LEU A 365 -2.17 2.58 -32.72
C LEU A 365 -2.59 3.66 -31.72
N SER A 366 -3.71 4.34 -31.99
CA SER A 366 -4.35 5.30 -31.09
C SER A 366 -5.52 4.66 -30.34
N SER A 367 -5.66 4.98 -29.05
CA SER A 367 -6.80 4.55 -28.23
C SER A 367 -7.97 5.51 -28.39
N LEU A 368 -8.93 5.14 -29.24
CA LEU A 368 -10.35 5.51 -29.25
C LEU A 368 -10.76 6.83 -28.55
N CYS A 369 -11.03 7.87 -29.35
CA CYS A 369 -12.13 8.79 -29.04
C CYS A 369 -12.68 9.40 -30.34
N SER A 370 -13.73 8.80 -30.91
CA SER A 370 -14.27 9.18 -32.22
C SER A 370 -15.27 10.33 -32.12
N SER A 371 -15.04 11.43 -32.87
CA SER A 371 -16.09 12.36 -33.31
C SER A 371 -15.61 13.27 -34.44
N LEU A 372 -16.42 13.38 -35.50
CA LEU A 372 -16.48 14.48 -36.47
C LEU A 372 -15.20 14.88 -37.23
N SER A 373 -15.01 14.22 -38.38
CA SER A 373 -14.82 14.81 -39.73
C SER A 373 -14.12 16.19 -39.87
N GLY A 374 -13.04 16.23 -40.66
CA GLY A 374 -12.65 17.43 -41.44
C GLY A 374 -11.14 17.74 -41.49
N SER A 375 -10.62 17.87 -42.72
CA SER A 375 -9.28 18.36 -43.10
C SER A 375 -8.04 17.64 -42.54
N GLN A 376 -7.19 17.14 -43.44
CA GLN A 376 -5.82 16.70 -43.12
C GLN A 376 -4.84 17.85 -43.37
N GLU A 377 -4.83 18.83 -42.46
CA GLU A 377 -3.82 19.90 -42.44
C GLU A 377 -2.98 19.82 -41.17
N CYS A 378 -1.68 19.59 -41.34
CA CYS A 378 -0.70 19.64 -40.26
C CYS A 378 -0.47 21.10 -39.83
N LEU A 379 -1.40 21.66 -39.06
CA LEU A 379 -1.29 23.01 -38.51
C LEU A 379 0.00 23.14 -37.69
N SER A 380 0.95 23.91 -38.21
CA SER A 380 2.14 24.30 -37.44
C SER A 380 1.70 25.04 -36.18
N ALA A 381 2.35 24.74 -35.05
CA ALA A 381 1.96 25.30 -33.77
C ALA A 381 2.00 26.84 -33.82
N LYS A 382 0.84 27.48 -33.65
CA LYS A 382 0.67 28.93 -33.83
C LYS A 382 1.63 29.67 -32.88
N ILE A 383 2.62 30.36 -33.47
CA ILE A 383 3.60 31.15 -32.74
C ILE A 383 2.86 32.18 -31.88
N THR A 384 3.14 32.18 -30.57
CA THR A 384 2.50 33.12 -29.65
C THR A 384 2.96 34.55 -29.90
N ASP A 385 2.11 35.54 -29.64
CA ASP A 385 2.44 36.97 -29.85
C ASP A 385 3.70 37.40 -29.07
N ALA A 386 3.91 36.81 -27.89
CA ALA A 386 5.10 36.98 -27.06
C ALA A 386 6.37 36.29 -27.61
N ALA A 387 6.26 35.39 -28.58
CA ALA A 387 7.40 34.86 -29.35
C ALA A 387 7.66 35.71 -30.60
N LYS A 388 6.62 36.16 -31.30
CA LYS A 388 6.72 37.08 -32.45
C LYS A 388 7.47 38.37 -32.08
N LYS A 389 7.06 39.04 -31.00
CA LYS A 389 7.73 40.26 -30.49
C LYS A 389 9.19 40.06 -30.10
N ARG A 390 9.60 38.83 -29.73
CA ARG A 390 11.02 38.52 -29.44
C ARG A 390 11.86 38.37 -30.72
N GLN A 391 11.28 37.84 -31.80
CA GLN A 391 11.95 37.82 -33.11
C GLN A 391 12.00 39.19 -33.77
N GLU A 392 10.97 40.03 -33.56
CA GLU A 392 10.95 41.41 -34.03
C GLU A 392 11.97 42.29 -33.30
N ALA A 393 12.25 42.05 -32.01
CA ALA A 393 13.30 42.72 -31.24
C ALA A 393 14.72 42.13 -31.42
N MET A 394 14.91 41.24 -32.40
CA MET A 394 16.21 40.65 -32.79
C MET A 394 16.55 40.93 -34.27
N ARG A 395 15.91 41.95 -34.86
CA ARG A 395 16.32 42.62 -36.10
C ARG A 395 16.48 44.11 -35.83
#